data_AF-A0A969G9S9-F1
#
_entry.id   AF-A0A969G9S9-F1
#
_cell.length_a   1.000
_cell.length_b   1.000
_cell.length_c   1.000
_cell.angle_alpha   90.00
_cell.angle_beta   90.00
_cell.angle_gamma   90.00
#
_symmetry.space_group_name_H-M   'P 1'
#
loop_
_entity.id
_entity.type
_entity.pdbx_description
1 polymer ?
#
loop_
_entity_poly.entity_id
_entity_poly.type
_entity_poly.pdbx_seq_one_letter_code
_entity_poly.pdbx_strand_id
1 'polypeptide(L)'
;MYEIAKNIGVGKKALESHRIIPNWVTTKYWDTFADLYQQSESSEEVAIVKKYSNPIRSNMQRSLTMDLLLSLLKYKAMEYEVSSNLIVNRSDLNRMKLEPNYFPDYFEDGWRRELLGDDLLSWLKNRSPLNVEMVENQWVISEKRRK
;
A
#
# COMPACT_ATOMS: atom_id res chain seq x y z
N MET A 1 21.33 4.62 -7.58
CA MET A 1 21.40 3.14 -7.68
C MET A 1 20.15 2.54 -8.31
N TYR A 2 18.93 2.83 -7.84
CA TYR A 2 17.69 2.35 -8.46
C TYR A 2 17.60 2.58 -9.98
N GLU A 3 17.90 3.80 -10.43
CA GLU A 3 17.86 4.12 -11.88
C GLU A 3 18.89 3.35 -12.72
N ILE A 4 19.99 2.90 -12.11
CA ILE A 4 20.97 2.06 -12.82
C ILE A 4 20.39 0.65 -12.99
N ALA A 5 19.93 0.03 -11.90
CA ALA A 5 19.34 -1.31 -11.93
C ALA A 5 18.12 -1.42 -12.87
N LYS A 6 17.30 -0.36 -12.95
CA LYS A 6 16.13 -0.32 -13.83
C LYS A 6 16.48 -0.23 -15.32
N ASN A 7 17.52 0.54 -15.67
CA ASN A 7 17.82 0.89 -17.06
C ASN A 7 19.02 0.10 -17.64
N ILE A 8 19.74 -0.68 -16.84
CA ILE A 8 20.92 -1.42 -17.29
C ILE A 8 20.65 -2.42 -18.42
N GLY A 9 19.47 -3.05 -18.42
CA GLY A 9 19.05 -3.96 -19.49
C GLY A 9 18.88 -3.29 -20.86
N VAL A 10 18.76 -1.96 -20.91
CA VAL A 10 18.69 -1.17 -22.16
C VAL A 10 20.11 -0.91 -22.74
N GLY A 11 21.15 -1.03 -21.91
CA GLY A 11 22.55 -0.91 -22.31
C GLY A 11 23.20 0.45 -21.98
N LYS A 12 24.53 0.51 -22.17
CA LYS A 12 25.40 1.62 -21.72
C LYS A 12 24.93 3.00 -22.15
N LYS A 13 24.59 3.15 -23.43
CA LYS A 13 24.16 4.43 -24.03
C LYS A 13 22.87 4.97 -23.40
N ALA A 14 22.00 4.10 -22.90
CA ALA A 14 20.76 4.52 -22.23
C ALA A 14 21.05 5.12 -20.84
N LEU A 15 22.06 4.61 -20.14
CA LEU A 15 22.48 5.15 -18.86
C LEU A 15 23.30 6.45 -19.03
N GLU A 16 24.12 6.55 -20.07
CA GLU A 16 24.86 7.79 -20.41
C GLU A 16 23.94 8.93 -20.88
N SER A 17 22.79 8.63 -21.47
CA SER A 17 21.79 9.64 -21.83
C SER A 17 20.82 9.96 -20.70
N HIS A 18 20.93 9.27 -19.56
CA HIS A 18 20.00 9.42 -18.45
C HIS A 18 20.28 10.71 -17.66
N ARG A 19 19.28 11.60 -17.57
CA ARG A 19 19.43 12.95 -16.97
C ARG A 19 19.90 12.95 -15.51
N ILE A 20 19.69 11.85 -14.78
CA ILE A 20 20.02 11.72 -13.35
C ILE A 20 21.38 11.04 -13.12
N ILE A 21 21.84 10.21 -14.05
CA ILE A 21 23.06 9.41 -13.85
C ILE A 21 24.25 10.20 -14.41
N PRO A 22 25.23 10.59 -13.58
CA PRO A 22 26.38 11.32 -14.09
C PRO A 22 27.19 10.45 -15.05
N ASN A 23 27.54 10.98 -16.23
CA ASN A 23 28.25 10.23 -17.28
C ASN A 23 29.53 9.56 -16.78
N TRP A 24 30.28 10.20 -15.87
CA TRP A 24 31.52 9.64 -15.36
C TRP A 24 31.29 8.34 -14.57
N VAL A 25 30.13 8.15 -13.93
CA VAL A 25 29.78 6.92 -13.20
C VAL A 25 29.62 5.78 -14.20
N THR A 26 28.90 6.03 -15.29
CA THR A 26 28.72 5.09 -16.38
C THR A 26 30.05 4.78 -17.07
N THR A 27 30.86 5.78 -17.38
CA THR A 27 32.15 5.54 -18.05
C THR A 27 33.10 4.73 -17.18
N LYS A 28 33.15 5.00 -15.87
CA LYS A 28 34.12 4.39 -14.94
C LYS A 28 33.71 2.99 -14.46
N TYR A 29 32.41 2.75 -14.23
CA TYR A 29 31.92 1.52 -13.58
C TYR A 29 31.02 0.67 -14.47
N TRP A 30 30.93 0.97 -15.78
CA TRP A 30 30.10 0.20 -16.71
C TRP A 30 30.39 -1.29 -16.65
N ASP A 31 31.66 -1.68 -16.75
CA ASP A 31 32.05 -3.09 -16.80
C ASP A 31 31.60 -3.81 -15.52
N THR A 32 31.81 -3.18 -14.36
CA THR A 32 31.33 -3.71 -13.06
C THR A 32 29.81 -3.89 -13.04
N PHE A 33 29.03 -2.94 -13.56
CA PHE A 33 27.58 -3.08 -13.58
C PHE A 33 27.11 -4.14 -14.58
N ALA A 34 27.76 -4.23 -15.74
CA ALA A 34 27.45 -5.22 -16.76
C ALA A 34 27.74 -6.64 -16.24
N ASP A 35 28.85 -6.82 -15.54
CA ASP A 35 29.22 -8.07 -14.91
C ASP A 35 28.19 -8.48 -13.85
N LEU A 36 27.81 -7.56 -12.97
CA LEU A 36 26.76 -7.81 -11.96
C LEU A 36 25.40 -8.15 -12.58
N TYR A 37 25.06 -7.55 -13.72
CA TYR A 37 23.78 -7.84 -14.41
C TYR A 37 23.78 -9.21 -15.12
N GLN A 38 24.93 -9.67 -15.57
CA GLN A 38 25.08 -10.98 -16.22
C GLN A 38 25.22 -12.13 -15.22
N GLN A 39 25.62 -11.84 -13.98
CA GLN A 39 25.69 -12.83 -12.93
C GLN A 39 24.32 -13.47 -12.67
N SER A 40 24.32 -14.79 -12.54
CA SER A 40 23.13 -15.55 -12.17
C SER A 40 22.78 -15.29 -10.71
N GLU A 41 21.49 -15.20 -10.40
CA GLU A 41 21.02 -14.98 -9.02
C GLU A 41 21.58 -16.07 -8.09
N SER A 42 22.30 -15.64 -7.04
CA SER A 42 22.78 -16.57 -6.01
C SER A 42 21.61 -17.07 -5.15
N SER A 43 21.74 -18.30 -4.63
CA SER A 43 20.75 -18.88 -3.70
C SER A 43 20.51 -18.00 -2.46
N GLU A 44 21.53 -17.26 -2.00
CA GLU A 44 21.42 -16.32 -0.89
C GLU A 44 20.62 -15.07 -1.26
N GLU A 45 20.82 -14.54 -2.48
CA GLU A 45 20.10 -13.37 -2.99
C GLU A 45 18.63 -13.69 -3.20
N VAL A 46 18.32 -14.86 -3.76
CA VAL A 46 16.95 -15.35 -3.90
C VAL A 46 16.26 -15.46 -2.54
N ALA A 47 16.99 -15.94 -1.51
CA ALA A 47 16.46 -16.01 -0.15
C ALA A 47 16.20 -14.62 0.45
N ILE A 48 17.06 -13.63 0.17
CA ILE A 48 16.88 -12.23 0.59
C ILE A 48 15.68 -11.59 -0.12
N VAL A 49 15.58 -11.75 -1.45
CA VAL A 49 14.46 -11.21 -2.24
C VAL A 49 13.14 -11.80 -1.75
N LYS A 50 13.09 -13.10 -1.42
CA LYS A 50 11.89 -13.73 -0.84
C LYS A 50 11.49 -13.18 0.53
N LYS A 51 12.41 -12.62 1.31
CA LYS A 51 12.08 -11.96 2.59
C LYS A 51 11.33 -10.65 2.39
N TYR A 52 11.56 -9.96 1.28
CA TYR A 52 10.79 -8.78 0.91
C TYR A 52 9.50 -9.22 0.24
N SER A 53 8.35 -8.95 0.86
CA SER A 53 7.06 -9.38 0.33
C SER A 53 6.88 -8.82 -1.08
N ASN A 54 6.44 -9.67 -2.03
CA ASN A 54 5.87 -9.17 -3.28
C ASN A 54 4.81 -8.11 -2.92
N PRO A 55 4.80 -6.94 -3.60
CA PRO A 55 3.72 -5.99 -3.40
C PRO A 55 2.42 -6.75 -3.57
N ILE A 56 1.60 -6.78 -2.52
CA ILE A 56 0.34 -7.51 -2.54
C ILE A 56 -0.40 -7.02 -3.78
N ARG A 57 -0.64 -7.91 -4.75
CA ARG A 57 -1.48 -7.58 -5.91
C ARG A 57 -2.78 -7.06 -5.31
N SER A 58 -3.01 -5.75 -5.45
CA SER A 58 -4.20 -5.14 -4.89
C SER A 58 -5.39 -5.81 -5.57
N ASN A 59 -6.13 -6.63 -4.82
CA ASN A 59 -7.41 -7.10 -5.31
C ASN A 59 -8.27 -5.84 -5.48
N MET A 60 -8.69 -5.54 -6.71
CA MET A 60 -9.47 -4.35 -7.06
C MET A 60 -10.66 -4.18 -6.11
N GLN A 61 -11.34 -5.27 -5.77
CA GLN A 61 -12.45 -5.27 -4.82
C GLN A 61 -12.02 -4.84 -3.41
N ARG A 62 -10.88 -5.33 -2.93
CA ARG A 62 -10.33 -4.95 -1.61
C ARG A 62 -9.90 -3.48 -1.58
N SER A 63 -9.31 -2.99 -2.68
CA SER A 63 -8.96 -1.56 -2.81
C SER A 63 -10.20 -0.68 -2.71
N LEU A 64 -11.25 -1.02 -3.47
CA LEU A 64 -12.52 -0.29 -3.46
C LEU A 64 -13.19 -0.32 -2.08
N THR A 65 -13.20 -1.49 -1.41
CA THR A 65 -13.70 -1.60 -0.03
C THR A 65 -12.94 -0.69 0.92
N MET A 66 -11.59 -0.67 0.84
CA MET A 66 -10.79 0.23 1.66
C MET A 66 -11.09 1.70 1.36
N ASP A 67 -11.23 2.09 0.09
CA ASP A 67 -11.53 3.49 -0.27
C ASP A 67 -12.91 3.93 0.23
N LEU A 68 -13.91 3.03 0.22
CA LEU A 68 -15.22 3.29 0.82
C LEU A 68 -15.12 3.47 2.34
N LEU A 69 -14.43 2.57 3.04
CA LEU A 69 -14.23 2.65 4.49
C LEU A 69 -13.53 3.94 4.91
N LEU A 70 -12.53 4.38 4.14
CA LEU A 70 -11.86 5.66 4.38
C LEU A 70 -12.77 6.86 4.15
N SER A 71 -13.70 6.76 3.21
CA SER A 71 -14.70 7.80 2.99
C SER A 71 -15.70 7.88 4.15
N LEU A 72 -16.13 6.75 4.70
CA LEU A 72 -16.97 6.71 5.91
C LEU A 72 -16.26 7.29 7.13
N LEU A 73 -14.97 6.99 7.31
CA LEU A 73 -14.15 7.60 8.37
C LEU A 73 -14.08 9.12 8.23
N LYS A 74 -13.85 9.63 7.00
CA LYS A 74 -13.85 11.07 6.75
C LYS A 74 -15.21 11.71 7.00
N TYR A 75 -16.28 11.03 6.65
CA TYR A 75 -17.64 11.47 6.94
C TYR A 75 -17.86 11.59 8.46
N LYS A 76 -17.45 10.58 9.24
CA LYS A 76 -17.47 10.66 10.70
C LYS A 76 -16.61 11.81 11.24
N ALA A 77 -15.41 11.99 10.69
CA ALA A 77 -14.56 13.12 11.06
C ALA A 77 -15.28 14.47 10.87
N MET A 78 -16.01 14.61 9.76
CA MET A 78 -16.80 15.81 9.46
C MET A 78 -18.00 15.99 10.40
N GLU A 79 -18.74 14.93 10.72
CA GLU A 79 -19.87 15.01 11.67
C GLU A 79 -19.46 15.53 13.05
N TYR A 80 -18.26 15.18 13.49
CA TYR A 80 -17.72 15.57 14.80
C TYR A 80 -16.80 16.79 14.74
N GLU A 81 -16.68 17.46 13.58
CA GLU A 81 -15.79 18.61 13.36
C GLU A 81 -14.31 18.35 13.74
N VAL A 82 -13.86 17.10 13.60
CA VAL A 82 -12.48 16.69 13.89
C VAL A 82 -11.72 16.48 12.58
N SER A 83 -10.44 16.84 12.57
CA SER A 83 -9.56 16.50 11.43
C SER A 83 -9.45 14.99 11.26
N SER A 84 -9.72 14.48 10.06
CA SER A 84 -9.54 13.04 9.74
C SER A 84 -8.12 12.53 10.03
N ASN A 85 -7.10 13.39 9.92
CA ASN A 85 -5.71 13.06 10.27
C ASN A 85 -5.50 12.87 11.78
N LEU A 86 -6.36 13.43 12.63
CA LEU A 86 -6.33 13.23 14.08
C LEU A 86 -6.91 11.86 14.48
N ILE A 87 -7.88 11.38 13.70
CA ILE A 87 -8.48 10.05 13.88
C ILE A 87 -7.48 8.98 13.45
N VAL A 88 -6.90 9.12 12.26
CA VAL A 88 -5.97 8.14 11.69
C VAL A 88 -4.89 8.83 10.86
N ASN A 89 -3.63 8.48 11.06
CA ASN A 89 -2.54 9.08 10.30
C ASN A 89 -2.40 8.42 8.91
N ARG A 90 -1.81 9.15 7.96
CA ARG A 90 -1.66 8.68 6.57
C ARG A 90 -0.74 7.45 6.45
N SER A 91 0.28 7.34 7.29
CA SER A 91 1.21 6.19 7.30
C SER A 91 0.48 4.90 7.66
N ASP A 92 -0.37 4.94 8.68
CA ASP A 92 -1.16 3.81 9.15
C ASP A 92 -2.21 3.43 8.12
N LEU A 93 -2.84 4.41 7.46
CA LEU A 93 -3.75 4.13 6.35
C LEU A 93 -3.06 3.38 5.20
N ASN A 94 -1.87 3.81 4.81
CA ASN A 94 -1.10 3.14 3.77
C ASN A 94 -0.68 1.73 4.23
N ARG A 95 -0.27 1.59 5.49
CA ARG A 95 0.11 0.31 6.07
C ARG A 95 -1.10 -0.64 6.17
N MET A 96 -2.27 -0.15 6.52
CA MET A 96 -3.53 -0.88 6.46
C MET A 96 -3.93 -1.26 5.02
N LYS A 97 -3.49 -0.55 3.99
CA LYS A 97 -3.71 -1.00 2.60
C LYS A 97 -2.75 -2.13 2.21
N LEU A 98 -1.51 -2.07 2.69
CA LEU A 98 -0.42 -2.96 2.28
C LEU A 98 -0.29 -4.23 3.12
N GLU A 99 -0.54 -4.18 4.43
CA GLU A 99 -0.34 -5.30 5.36
C GLU A 99 -1.69 -5.84 5.83
N PRO A 100 -2.12 -7.07 5.47
CA PRO A 100 -3.44 -7.63 5.79
C PRO A 100 -3.79 -7.67 7.27
N ASN A 101 -2.80 -7.90 8.12
CA ASN A 101 -2.98 -8.12 9.56
C ASN A 101 -2.67 -6.89 10.40
N TYR A 102 -2.32 -5.77 9.76
CA TYR A 102 -2.04 -4.53 10.48
C TYR A 102 -3.34 -3.81 10.83
N PHE A 103 -3.53 -3.53 12.11
CA PHE A 103 -4.59 -2.67 12.63
C PHE A 103 -4.01 -1.83 13.77
N PRO A 104 -4.13 -0.49 13.74
CA PRO A 104 -3.54 0.34 14.78
C PRO A 104 -4.16 0.13 16.16
N ASP A 105 -3.32 0.01 17.19
CA ASP A 105 -3.75 -0.27 18.57
C ASP A 105 -4.61 0.86 19.17
N TYR A 106 -4.43 2.11 18.72
CA TYR A 106 -5.23 3.26 19.19
C TYR A 106 -6.70 3.24 18.77
N PHE A 107 -7.13 2.22 18.02
CA PHE A 107 -8.54 1.97 17.73
C PHE A 107 -9.18 1.01 18.74
N GLU A 108 -8.42 0.37 19.62
CA GLU A 108 -8.95 -0.58 20.60
C GLU A 108 -9.71 0.12 21.73
N ASP A 109 -9.31 1.33 22.11
CA ASP A 109 -9.89 2.07 23.22
C ASP A 109 -9.98 3.60 22.98
N GLY A 110 -10.70 4.28 23.89
CA GLY A 110 -10.81 5.73 23.95
C GLY A 110 -11.74 6.39 22.92
N TRP A 111 -11.58 7.71 22.77
CA TRP A 111 -12.50 8.57 22.02
C TRP A 111 -12.61 8.21 20.52
N ARG A 112 -11.55 7.63 19.93
CA ARG A 112 -11.58 7.21 18.52
C ARG A 112 -12.55 6.06 18.31
N ARG A 113 -12.60 5.14 19.29
CA ARG A 113 -13.53 4.03 19.26
C ARG A 113 -14.97 4.48 19.43
N GLU A 114 -15.20 5.38 20.38
CA GLU A 114 -16.51 6.00 20.59
C GLU A 114 -17.00 6.77 19.37
N LEU A 115 -16.11 7.53 18.70
CA LEU A 115 -16.45 8.32 17.51
C LEU A 115 -16.78 7.44 16.30
N LEU A 116 -16.00 6.39 16.06
CA LEU A 116 -16.15 5.55 14.87
C LEU A 116 -17.21 4.45 15.04
N GLY A 117 -17.43 3.99 16.27
CA GLY A 117 -18.34 2.89 16.58
C GLY A 117 -17.75 1.52 16.25
N ASP A 118 -18.22 0.49 16.96
CA ASP A 118 -17.70 -0.87 16.85
C ASP A 118 -17.89 -1.48 15.45
N ASP A 119 -18.97 -1.14 14.75
CA ASP A 119 -19.25 -1.67 13.40
C ASP A 119 -18.21 -1.21 12.37
N LEU A 120 -17.90 0.09 12.33
CA LEU A 120 -16.94 0.65 11.38
C LEU A 120 -15.52 0.14 11.67
N LEU A 121 -15.17 0.01 12.95
CA LEU A 121 -13.89 -0.56 13.38
C LEU A 121 -13.78 -2.04 13.02
N SER A 122 -14.86 -2.81 13.21
CA SER A 122 -14.93 -4.20 12.78
C SER A 122 -14.71 -4.32 11.26
N TRP A 123 -15.35 -3.47 10.46
CA TRP A 123 -15.16 -3.46 9.01
C TRP A 123 -13.73 -3.05 8.60
N LEU A 124 -13.13 -2.07 9.27
CA LEU A 124 -11.74 -1.65 9.05
C LEU A 124 -10.73 -2.76 9.43
N LYS A 125 -11.00 -3.49 10.52
CA LYS A 125 -10.14 -4.57 11.02
C LYS A 125 -10.22 -5.81 10.13
N ASN A 126 -11.42 -6.25 9.80
CA ASN A 126 -11.64 -7.48 9.03
C ASN A 126 -11.45 -7.25 7.52
N ARG A 127 -11.57 -6.00 7.05
CA ARG A 127 -11.52 -5.63 5.63
C ARG A 127 -12.46 -6.50 4.79
N SER A 128 -13.56 -6.88 5.42
CA SER A 128 -14.53 -7.78 4.85
C SER A 128 -15.10 -7.15 3.59
N PRO A 129 -15.30 -7.93 2.52
CA PRO A 129 -15.97 -7.42 1.35
C PRO A 129 -17.33 -6.85 1.78
N LEU A 130 -17.54 -5.56 1.51
CA LEU A 130 -18.81 -4.91 1.78
C LEU A 130 -19.76 -5.20 0.62
N ASN A 131 -21.02 -5.44 0.95
CA ASN A 131 -22.13 -5.43 0.02
C ASN A 131 -22.76 -4.04 0.05
N VAL A 132 -22.90 -3.43 -1.11
CA VAL A 132 -23.50 -2.10 -1.27
C VAL A 132 -24.70 -2.26 -2.18
N GLU A 133 -25.89 -2.09 -1.62
CA GLU A 133 -27.15 -2.24 -2.34
C GLU A 133 -27.96 -0.95 -2.24
N MET A 134 -28.74 -0.66 -3.29
CA MET A 134 -29.69 0.44 -3.30
C MET A 134 -31.08 -0.14 -3.06
N VAL A 135 -31.65 0.13 -1.89
CA VAL A 135 -32.98 -0.33 -1.48
C VAL A 135 -33.82 0.90 -1.22
N GLU A 136 -34.97 1.02 -1.89
CA GLU A 136 -35.92 2.12 -1.67
C GLU A 136 -35.29 3.53 -1.71
N ASN A 137 -34.37 3.73 -2.66
CA ASN A 137 -33.61 4.99 -2.83
C ASN A 137 -32.65 5.33 -1.68
N GLN A 138 -32.31 4.34 -0.84
CA GLN A 138 -31.30 4.42 0.21
C GLN A 138 -30.15 3.47 -0.08
N TRP A 139 -28.92 3.93 0.20
CA TRP A 139 -27.73 3.08 0.11
C TRP A 139 -27.57 2.29 1.40
N VAL A 140 -27.67 0.98 1.31
CA VAL A 140 -27.46 0.06 2.43
C VAL A 140 -26.09 -0.60 2.26
N ILE A 141 -25.22 -0.39 3.24
CA ILE A 141 -23.90 -0.99 3.31
C ILE A 141 -23.94 -2.08 4.36
N SER A 142 -23.59 -3.31 3.99
CA SER A 142 -23.56 -4.46 4.90
C SER A 142 -22.31 -5.31 4.70
N GLU A 143 -21.90 -6.02 5.74
CA GLU A 143 -20.79 -6.97 5.64
C GLU A 143 -21.24 -8.22 4.85
N LYS A 144 -20.49 -8.60 3.80
CA LYS A 144 -20.78 -9.82 3.05
C LYS A 144 -20.40 -11.03 3.90
N ARG A 145 -21.38 -11.61 4.60
CA ARG A 145 -21.19 -12.86 5.35
C ARG A 145 -20.76 -13.97 4.38
N ARG A 146 -19.58 -14.53 4.58
CA ARG A 146 -19.17 -15.76 3.89
C ARG A 146 -20.05 -16.90 4.42
N LYS A 147 -20.79 -17.55 3.51
CA LYS A 147 -21.39 -18.87 3.78
C LYS A 147 -20.30 -19.93 3.85
#